data_AF-A0AAX0RSV0-F1
#
_entry.id   AF-A0AAX0RSV0-F1
#
_cell.length_a   1.000
_cell.length_b   1.000
_cell.length_c   1.000
_cell.angle_alpha   90.00
_cell.angle_beta   90.00
_cell.angle_gamma   90.00
#
_symmetry.space_group_name_H-M   'P 1'
#
loop_
_entity.id
_entity.type
_entity.pdbx_description
1 polymer ?
#
loop_
_entity_poly.entity_id
_entity_poly.type
_entity_poly.pdbx_seq_one_letter_code
_entity_poly.pdbx_strand_id
1 'polypeptide(L)'
;MNGTAHMALGAAVGFLTANTLQTDPTTTLFLVGVGGVSGLMPDMDIDGKLSNRITFSHKFIRTLAQTIGILMIIYSVLEGSETEKWVGVGAGIGIIIISTFITQRHMLTLTGLGVLGGGLSLQENWLWLLGIYIILASFTPHRSYTHSIVGIVFFGVIAHQFESSLGIEGIFTTCILGYISHLIADMKFLPFNRRGVKLFLPFFSKEF
;
A
#
# COMPACT_ATOMS: atom_id res chain seq x y z
N MET A 1 3.41 -14.29 8.52
CA MET A 1 3.01 -15.43 7.64
C MET A 1 3.24 -15.01 6.19
N ASN A 2 2.66 -15.66 5.16
CA ASN A 2 2.67 -15.09 3.80
C ASN A 2 1.41 -14.24 3.56
N GLY A 3 1.44 -13.35 2.56
CA GLY A 3 0.30 -12.47 2.27
C GLY A 3 -1.01 -13.22 1.93
N THR A 4 -0.97 -14.46 1.43
CA THR A 4 -2.21 -15.24 1.20
C THR A 4 -2.93 -15.52 2.51
N ALA A 5 -2.18 -15.91 3.54
CA ALA A 5 -2.75 -16.25 4.83
C ALA A 5 -3.32 -14.99 5.53
N HIS A 6 -2.62 -13.86 5.45
CA HIS A 6 -3.11 -12.59 5.99
C HIS A 6 -4.40 -12.12 5.30
N MET A 7 -4.45 -12.20 3.97
CA MET A 7 -5.68 -11.94 3.21
C MET A 7 -6.82 -12.89 3.61
N ALA A 8 -6.53 -14.18 3.77
CA ALA A 8 -7.54 -15.17 4.15
C ALA A 8 -8.08 -14.95 5.58
N LEU A 9 -7.22 -14.61 6.54
CA LEU A 9 -7.63 -14.26 7.90
C LEU A 9 -8.51 -13.01 7.90
N GLY A 10 -8.11 -11.96 7.19
CA GLY A 10 -8.92 -10.76 7.04
C GLY A 10 -10.26 -11.04 6.36
N ALA A 11 -10.28 -11.85 5.31
CA ALA A 11 -11.51 -12.26 4.63
C ALA A 11 -12.44 -13.07 5.55
N ALA A 12 -11.88 -13.95 6.37
CA ALA A 12 -12.63 -14.71 7.38
C ALA A 12 -13.24 -13.78 8.44
N VAL A 13 -12.51 -12.75 8.89
CA VAL A 13 -13.06 -11.71 9.77
C VAL A 13 -14.25 -11.02 9.11
N GLY A 14 -14.12 -10.60 7.84
CA GLY A 14 -15.23 -9.97 7.11
C GLY A 14 -16.46 -10.87 6.99
N PHE A 15 -16.25 -12.16 6.72
CA PHE A 15 -17.32 -13.16 6.71
C PHE A 15 -18.00 -13.29 8.08
N LEU A 16 -17.22 -13.36 9.16
CA LEU A 16 -17.76 -13.46 10.52
C LEU A 16 -18.57 -12.22 10.88
N THR A 17 -18.07 -11.01 10.61
CA THR A 17 -18.81 -9.76 10.82
C THR A 17 -20.14 -9.77 10.06
N ALA A 18 -20.11 -10.14 8.77
CA ALA A 18 -21.30 -10.24 7.93
C ALA A 18 -22.35 -11.23 8.49
N ASN A 19 -21.90 -12.39 9.00
CA ASN A 19 -22.78 -13.36 9.63
C ASN A 19 -23.38 -12.85 10.94
N THR A 20 -22.59 -12.15 11.77
CA THR A 20 -23.09 -11.59 13.05
C THR A 20 -24.15 -10.52 12.83
N LEU A 21 -24.01 -9.72 11.76
CA LEU A 21 -24.95 -8.68 11.38
C LEU A 21 -26.08 -9.20 10.47
N GLN A 22 -26.05 -10.49 10.09
CA GLN A 22 -27.01 -11.12 9.19
C GLN A 22 -27.20 -10.35 7.88
N THR A 23 -26.09 -9.86 7.31
CA THR A 23 -26.13 -9.04 6.09
C THR A 23 -26.55 -9.84 4.86
N ASP A 24 -27.08 -9.16 3.85
CA ASP A 24 -27.39 -9.78 2.57
C ASP A 24 -26.11 -10.28 1.85
N PRO A 25 -26.23 -11.13 0.80
CA PRO A 25 -25.07 -11.69 0.11
C PRO A 25 -24.12 -10.66 -0.51
N THR A 26 -24.63 -9.51 -0.95
CA THR A 26 -23.80 -8.47 -1.59
C THR A 26 -22.94 -7.75 -0.55
N THR A 27 -23.55 -7.37 0.59
CA THR A 27 -22.84 -6.80 1.73
C THR A 27 -21.85 -7.80 2.33
N THR A 28 -22.22 -9.09 2.41
CA THR A 28 -21.30 -10.15 2.85
C THR A 28 -20.06 -10.22 1.97
N LEU A 29 -20.24 -10.27 0.64
CA LEU A 29 -19.11 -10.31 -0.30
C LEU A 29 -18.23 -9.06 -0.17
N PHE A 30 -18.86 -7.90 -0.01
CA PHE A 30 -18.16 -6.64 0.20
C PHE A 30 -17.31 -6.65 1.49
N LEU A 31 -17.89 -7.04 2.62
CA LEU A 31 -17.17 -7.14 3.90
C LEU A 31 -16.04 -8.17 3.84
N VAL A 32 -16.25 -9.33 3.20
CA VAL A 32 -15.18 -10.31 2.96
C VAL A 32 -14.02 -9.70 2.16
N GLY A 33 -14.33 -8.93 1.11
CA GLY A 33 -13.33 -8.23 0.31
C GLY A 33 -12.56 -7.17 1.11
N VAL A 34 -13.28 -6.30 1.83
CA VAL A 34 -12.72 -5.25 2.68
C VAL A 34 -11.84 -5.86 3.78
N GLY A 35 -12.28 -6.95 4.40
CA GLY A 35 -11.51 -7.69 5.39
C GLY A 35 -10.21 -8.24 4.80
N GLY A 36 -10.28 -8.85 3.61
CA GLY A 36 -9.08 -9.36 2.92
C GLY A 36 -8.06 -8.28 2.56
N VAL A 37 -8.53 -7.10 2.14
CA VAL A 37 -7.66 -5.93 1.90
C VAL A 37 -7.07 -5.40 3.20
N SER A 38 -7.88 -5.30 4.25
CA SER A 38 -7.46 -4.79 5.57
C SER A 38 -6.42 -5.70 6.24
N GLY A 39 -6.57 -7.01 6.08
CA GLY A 39 -5.57 -7.99 6.52
C GLY A 39 -4.23 -7.87 5.79
N LEU A 40 -4.16 -7.21 4.63
CA LEU A 40 -2.91 -6.95 3.92
C LEU A 40 -2.35 -5.54 4.15
N MET A 41 -3.14 -4.65 4.76
CA MET A 41 -2.80 -3.24 4.95
C MET A 41 -1.46 -3.03 5.70
N PRO A 42 -1.12 -3.80 6.75
CA PRO A 42 0.15 -3.63 7.44
C PRO A 42 1.39 -3.86 6.56
N ASP A 43 1.28 -4.78 5.60
CA ASP A 43 2.36 -5.21 4.69
C ASP A 43 2.35 -4.46 3.34
N MET A 44 1.65 -3.33 3.24
CA MET A 44 1.62 -2.56 1.99
C MET A 44 2.99 -1.99 1.58
N ASP A 45 3.91 -1.84 2.53
CA ASP A 45 5.20 -1.15 2.37
C ASP A 45 6.32 -2.05 1.81
N ILE A 46 6.02 -3.33 1.63
CA ILE A 46 6.90 -4.32 0.99
C ILE A 46 6.44 -4.63 -0.43
N ASP A 47 7.30 -5.26 -1.22
CA ASP A 47 6.93 -5.84 -2.52
C ASP A 47 6.08 -7.11 -2.32
N GLY A 48 4.83 -6.91 -1.91
CA GLY A 48 3.89 -7.94 -1.47
C GLY A 48 2.62 -7.97 -2.31
N LYS A 49 1.60 -8.71 -1.84
CA LYS A 49 0.35 -8.91 -2.61
C LYS A 49 -0.43 -7.62 -2.85
N LEU A 50 -0.57 -6.80 -1.81
CA LEU A 50 -1.36 -5.57 -1.89
C LEU A 50 -0.64 -4.52 -2.76
N SER A 51 0.63 -4.24 -2.46
CA SER A 51 1.44 -3.27 -3.21
C SER A 51 1.48 -3.57 -4.72
N ASN A 52 1.64 -4.85 -5.10
CA ASN A 52 1.67 -5.27 -6.50
C ASN A 52 0.32 -5.16 -7.23
N ARG A 53 -0.78 -5.01 -6.48
CA ARG A 53 -2.12 -4.84 -7.05
C ARG A 53 -2.51 -3.38 -7.18
N ILE A 54 -2.07 -2.52 -6.26
CA ILE A 54 -2.44 -1.09 -6.20
C ILE A 54 -1.40 -0.16 -6.84
N THR A 55 -0.20 -0.67 -7.14
CA THR A 55 0.87 0.07 -7.78
C THR A 55 1.27 -0.59 -9.11
N PHE A 56 1.85 0.19 -10.03
CA PHE A 56 2.55 -0.42 -11.16
C PHE A 56 3.85 -1.07 -10.68
N SER A 57 4.23 -2.19 -11.30
CA SER A 57 5.51 -2.82 -11.01
C SER A 57 6.65 -1.83 -11.27
N HIS A 58 7.50 -1.61 -10.27
CA HIS A 58 8.69 -0.78 -10.41
C HIS A 58 9.59 -1.28 -11.57
N LYS A 59 9.57 -2.58 -11.88
CA LYS A 59 10.28 -3.15 -13.04
C LYS A 59 9.71 -2.66 -14.36
N PHE A 60 8.38 -2.64 -14.50
CA PHE A 60 7.72 -2.12 -15.69
C PHE A 60 8.04 -0.64 -15.90
N ILE A 61 7.96 0.17 -14.84
CA ILE A 61 8.28 1.61 -14.91
C ILE A 61 9.75 1.84 -15.25
N ARG A 62 10.67 1.06 -14.68
CA ARG A 62 12.10 1.07 -15.05
C ARG A 62 12.28 0.78 -16.53
N THR A 63 11.74 -0.34 -17.03
CA THR A 63 11.88 -0.74 -18.43
C THR A 63 11.29 0.31 -19.37
N LEU A 64 10.12 0.88 -19.04
CA LEU A 64 9.50 1.92 -19.84
C LEU A 64 10.38 3.18 -19.93
N ALA A 65 10.89 3.65 -18.79
CA ALA A 65 11.78 4.82 -18.74
C ALA A 65 13.09 4.56 -19.50
N GLN A 66 13.67 3.37 -19.38
CA GLN A 66 14.86 2.98 -20.12
C GLN A 66 14.62 2.96 -21.63
N THR A 67 13.49 2.41 -22.07
CA THR A 67 13.09 2.43 -23.49
C THR A 67 12.94 3.86 -23.99
N ILE A 68 12.30 4.75 -23.21
CA ILE A 68 12.17 6.18 -23.56
C ILE A 68 13.56 6.82 -23.68
N GLY A 69 14.47 6.57 -22.73
CA GLY A 69 15.84 7.10 -22.78
C GLY A 69 16.61 6.62 -24.02
N ILE A 70 16.48 5.35 -24.39
CA ILE A 70 17.10 4.78 -25.61
C ILE A 70 16.51 5.43 -26.87
N LEU A 71 15.19 5.53 -26.96
CA LEU A 71 14.53 6.17 -28.11
C LEU A 71 14.93 7.64 -28.24
N MET A 72 15.09 8.35 -27.13
CA MET A 72 15.53 9.74 -27.12
C MET A 72 16.97 9.89 -27.62
N ILE A 73 17.87 8.99 -27.22
CA ILE A 73 19.24 8.93 -27.75
C ILE A 73 19.22 8.72 -29.27
N ILE A 74 18.47 7.72 -29.74
CA ILE A 74 18.37 7.39 -31.16
C ILE A 74 17.85 8.58 -31.96
N TYR A 75 16.72 9.15 -31.53
CA TYR A 75 16.10 10.29 -32.20
C TYR A 75 17.05 11.50 -32.27
N SER A 76 17.67 11.84 -31.14
CA SER A 76 18.61 12.95 -31.05
C SER A 76 19.82 12.78 -31.99
N VAL A 77 20.36 11.57 -32.11
CA VAL A 77 21.50 11.28 -33.01
C VAL A 77 21.13 11.37 -34.48
N LEU A 78 19.94 10.90 -34.86
CA LEU A 78 19.48 10.86 -36.24
C LEU A 78 19.04 12.23 -36.76
N GLU A 79 18.25 12.97 -35.97
CA GLU A 79 17.54 14.17 -36.43
C GLU A 79 18.05 15.48 -35.78
N GLY A 80 18.80 15.39 -34.67
CA GLY A 80 19.24 16.58 -33.93
C GLY A 80 20.36 17.36 -34.61
N SER A 81 20.41 18.67 -34.39
CA SER A 81 21.60 19.50 -34.64
C SER A 81 22.78 19.09 -33.73
N GLU A 82 24.00 19.58 -33.99
CA GLU A 82 25.18 19.19 -33.20
C GLU A 82 25.00 19.38 -31.68
N THR A 83 24.38 20.49 -31.26
CA THR A 83 24.10 20.74 -29.84
C THR A 83 23.00 19.83 -29.30
N GLU A 84 21.92 19.64 -30.06
CA GLU A 84 20.79 18.79 -29.67
C GLU A 84 21.18 17.32 -29.55
N LYS A 85 22.15 16.86 -30.35
CA LYS A 85 22.75 15.52 -30.25
C LYS A 85 23.32 15.27 -28.85
N TRP A 86 24.20 16.15 -28.39
CA TRP A 86 24.83 15.99 -27.08
C TRP A 86 23.84 16.14 -25.93
N VAL A 87 22.89 17.07 -26.04
CA VAL A 87 21.84 17.27 -25.03
C VAL A 87 20.93 16.04 -24.94
N GLY A 88 20.43 15.54 -26.08
CA GLY A 88 19.54 14.38 -26.11
C GLY A 88 20.22 13.08 -25.69
N VAL A 89 21.48 12.87 -26.07
CA VAL A 89 22.30 11.75 -25.58
C VAL A 89 22.47 11.84 -24.06
N GLY A 90 22.91 13.00 -23.55
CA GLY A 90 23.13 13.20 -22.13
C GLY A 90 21.86 13.01 -21.30
N ALA A 91 20.74 13.60 -21.73
CA ALA A 91 19.47 13.46 -21.04
C ALA A 91 18.90 12.03 -21.14
N GLY A 92 19.10 11.31 -22.24
CA GLY A 92 18.66 9.91 -22.40
C GLY A 92 19.45 8.96 -21.49
N ILE A 93 20.77 9.14 -21.39
CA ILE A 93 21.62 8.44 -20.41
C ILE A 93 21.17 8.78 -18.99
N GLY A 94 20.89 10.06 -18.72
CA GLY A 94 20.35 10.51 -17.44
C GLY A 94 19.07 9.78 -17.05
N ILE A 95 18.09 9.69 -17.95
CA ILE A 95 16.83 8.96 -17.75
C ILE A 95 17.11 7.49 -17.44
N ILE A 96 17.97 6.83 -18.22
CA ILE A 96 18.33 5.42 -18.02
C ILE A 96 18.92 5.21 -16.63
N ILE A 97 19.90 6.02 -16.22
CA ILE A 97 20.57 5.89 -14.93
C ILE A 97 19.58 6.17 -13.78
N ILE A 98 18.86 7.29 -13.82
CA ILE A 98 17.91 7.70 -12.78
C ILE A 98 16.83 6.63 -12.60
N SER A 99 16.33 6.05 -13.69
CA SER A 99 15.27 5.03 -13.63
C SER A 99 15.68 3.82 -12.80
N THR A 100 16.96 3.42 -12.80
CA THR A 100 17.44 2.25 -12.04
C THR A 100 17.22 2.36 -10.53
N PHE A 101 17.08 3.59 -10.01
CA PHE A 101 16.81 3.87 -8.59
C PHE A 101 15.31 3.82 -8.24
N ILE A 102 14.41 3.61 -9.20
CA ILE A 102 12.96 3.54 -8.93
C ILE A 102 12.63 2.29 -8.12
N THR A 103 12.24 2.41 -6.85
CA THR A 103 11.91 1.28 -5.98
C THR A 103 10.40 1.08 -5.87
N GLN A 104 10.00 -0.04 -5.27
CA GLN A 104 8.60 -0.29 -4.91
C GLN A 104 8.04 0.79 -3.98
N ARG A 105 8.89 1.36 -3.10
CA ARG A 105 8.48 2.46 -2.20
C ARG A 105 8.11 3.71 -2.96
N HIS A 106 8.84 4.07 -4.02
CA HIS A 106 8.47 5.21 -4.87
C HIS A 106 7.11 4.99 -5.54
N MET A 107 6.84 3.77 -6.02
CA MET A 107 5.55 3.43 -6.60
C MET A 107 4.42 3.54 -5.58
N LEU A 108 4.66 3.13 -4.35
CA LEU A 108 3.69 3.28 -3.27
C LEU A 108 3.45 4.76 -2.91
N THR A 109 4.48 5.59 -2.88
CA THR A 109 4.34 7.06 -2.70
C THR A 109 3.48 7.66 -3.80
N LEU A 110 3.73 7.30 -5.06
CA LEU A 110 2.92 7.78 -6.20
C LEU A 110 1.45 7.36 -6.08
N THR A 111 1.19 6.11 -5.70
CA THR A 111 -0.18 5.64 -5.42
C THR A 111 -0.81 6.43 -4.27
N GLY A 112 -0.08 6.65 -3.18
CA GLY A 112 -0.56 7.43 -2.04
C GLY A 112 -0.87 8.89 -2.41
N LEU A 113 -0.06 9.53 -3.26
CA LEU A 113 -0.33 10.87 -3.81
C LEU A 113 -1.57 10.87 -4.71
N GLY A 114 -1.77 9.84 -5.54
CA GLY A 114 -2.96 9.69 -6.36
C GLY A 114 -4.23 9.54 -5.52
N VAL A 115 -4.20 8.69 -4.48
CA VAL A 115 -5.30 8.50 -3.54
C VAL A 115 -5.57 9.78 -2.74
N LEU A 116 -4.52 10.48 -2.30
CA LEU A 116 -4.62 11.77 -1.61
C LEU A 116 -5.32 12.81 -2.50
N GLY A 117 -4.83 12.99 -3.73
CA GLY A 117 -5.42 13.93 -4.70
C GLY A 117 -6.86 13.56 -5.05
N GLY A 118 -7.15 12.27 -5.22
CA GLY A 118 -8.51 11.77 -5.44
C GLY A 118 -9.43 12.07 -4.26
N GLY A 119 -8.99 11.81 -3.03
CA GLY A 119 -9.76 12.13 -1.82
C GLY A 119 -10.04 13.61 -1.66
N LEU A 120 -9.04 14.47 -1.93
CA LEU A 120 -9.23 15.93 -1.94
C LEU A 120 -10.21 16.38 -3.02
N SER A 121 -10.11 15.84 -4.24
CA SER A 121 -10.98 16.19 -5.36
C SER A 121 -12.42 15.73 -5.15
N LEU A 122 -12.62 14.58 -4.51
CA LEU A 122 -13.94 14.01 -4.20
C LEU A 122 -14.50 14.53 -2.88
N GLN A 123 -13.73 15.31 -2.11
CA GLN A 123 -14.07 15.79 -0.76
C GLN A 123 -14.38 14.64 0.23
N GLU A 124 -13.76 13.49 0.03
CA GLU A 124 -13.95 12.29 0.85
C GLU A 124 -12.85 12.18 1.91
N ASN A 125 -13.23 12.29 3.18
CA ASN A 125 -12.24 12.44 4.24
C ASN A 125 -11.38 11.19 4.46
N TRP A 126 -12.01 10.01 4.40
CA TRP A 126 -11.33 8.73 4.55
C TRP A 126 -10.31 8.50 3.42
N LEU A 127 -10.58 8.98 2.20
CA LEU A 127 -9.68 8.81 1.05
C LEU A 127 -8.40 9.63 1.18
N TRP A 128 -8.51 10.92 1.54
CA TRP A 128 -7.29 11.72 1.67
C TRP A 128 -6.45 11.27 2.88
N LEU A 129 -7.09 10.82 3.96
CA LEU A 129 -6.41 10.19 5.10
C LEU A 129 -5.73 8.86 4.72
N LEU A 130 -6.39 8.03 3.90
CA LEU A 130 -5.78 6.82 3.34
C LEU A 130 -4.57 7.14 2.47
N GLY A 131 -4.63 8.20 1.67
CA GLY A 131 -3.50 8.71 0.90
C GLY A 131 -2.31 9.05 1.79
N ILE A 132 -2.55 9.80 2.88
CA ILE A 132 -1.51 10.12 3.88
C ILE A 132 -0.95 8.85 4.53
N TYR A 133 -1.82 7.91 4.92
CA TYR A 133 -1.40 6.63 5.51
C TYR A 133 -0.42 5.88 4.59
N ILE A 134 -0.75 5.77 3.30
CA ILE A 134 0.07 5.09 2.28
C ILE A 134 1.41 5.81 2.08
N ILE A 135 1.39 7.15 1.99
CA ILE A 135 2.61 7.96 1.85
C ILE A 135 3.53 7.76 3.06
N LEU A 136 3.00 7.83 4.29
CA LEU A 136 3.81 7.62 5.48
C LEU A 136 4.41 6.21 5.51
N ALA A 137 3.62 5.19 5.16
CA ALA A 137 4.09 3.81 5.09
C ALA A 137 5.28 3.64 4.14
N SER A 138 5.29 4.32 2.98
CA SER A 138 6.37 4.19 1.99
C SER A 138 7.73 4.73 2.48
N PHE A 139 7.72 5.70 3.40
CA PHE A 139 8.93 6.29 4.00
C PHE A 139 9.37 5.60 5.29
N THR A 140 8.54 4.74 5.89
CA THR A 140 8.87 4.06 7.14
C THR A 140 9.42 2.65 6.91
N PRO A 141 10.37 2.15 7.73
CA PRO A 141 10.85 0.78 7.61
C PRO A 141 9.72 -0.24 7.79
N HIS A 142 9.85 -1.40 7.15
CA HIS A 142 8.89 -2.48 7.33
C HIS A 142 8.80 -2.91 8.80
N ARG A 143 7.58 -3.19 9.27
CA ARG A 143 7.23 -3.50 10.66
C ARG A 143 7.45 -2.37 11.67
N SER A 144 7.40 -1.12 11.21
CA SER A 144 7.41 0.04 12.10
C SER A 144 5.98 0.57 12.33
N TYR A 145 5.66 1.73 11.79
CA TYR A 145 4.38 2.43 11.95
C TYR A 145 3.18 1.54 11.60
N THR A 146 3.20 0.83 10.47
CA THR A 146 2.09 -0.05 10.03
C THR A 146 1.92 -1.31 10.89
N HIS A 147 2.82 -1.57 11.83
CA HIS A 147 2.78 -2.70 12.75
C HIS A 147 2.83 -2.19 14.20
N SER A 148 2.17 -1.06 14.45
CA SER A 148 2.12 -0.42 15.75
C SER A 148 0.69 -0.09 16.14
N ILE A 149 0.45 0.19 17.43
CA ILE A 149 -0.83 0.69 17.93
C ILE A 149 -1.21 2.01 17.23
N VAL A 150 -0.22 2.85 16.92
CA VAL A 150 -0.45 4.09 16.15
C VAL A 150 -1.00 3.78 14.76
N GLY A 151 -0.46 2.76 14.10
CA GLY A 151 -0.98 2.26 12.81
C GLY A 151 -2.42 1.76 12.91
N ILE A 152 -2.74 0.99 13.94
CA ILE A 152 -4.12 0.51 14.21
C ILE A 152 -5.07 1.70 14.41
N VAL A 153 -4.69 2.67 15.25
CA VAL A 153 -5.53 3.83 15.56
C VAL A 153 -5.77 4.69 14.32
N PHE A 154 -4.71 5.00 13.56
CA PHE A 154 -4.86 5.81 12.35
C PHE A 154 -5.68 5.07 11.29
N PHE A 155 -5.43 3.78 11.06
CA PHE A 155 -6.26 2.99 10.15
C PHE A 155 -7.71 2.87 10.64
N GLY A 156 -7.94 2.84 11.95
CA GLY A 156 -9.27 2.87 12.56
C GLY A 156 -10.03 4.16 12.29
N VAL A 157 -9.37 5.32 12.37
CA VAL A 157 -9.99 6.61 12.01
C VAL A 157 -10.41 6.60 10.53
N ILE A 158 -9.57 6.06 9.64
CA ILE A 158 -9.90 5.90 8.22
C ILE A 158 -11.12 4.98 8.07
N ALA A 159 -11.10 3.81 8.72
CA ALA A 159 -12.17 2.82 8.63
C ALA A 159 -13.52 3.34 9.16
N HIS A 160 -13.50 4.14 10.23
CA HIS A 160 -14.72 4.74 10.80
C HIS A 160 -15.34 5.76 9.85
N GLN A 161 -14.52 6.60 9.22
CA GLN A 161 -14.99 7.56 8.22
C GLN A 161 -15.43 6.87 6.93
N PHE A 162 -14.78 5.76 6.55
CA PHE A 162 -15.18 4.94 5.41
C PHE A 162 -16.55 4.29 5.65
N GLU A 163 -16.79 3.74 6.84
CA GLU A 163 -18.10 3.22 7.26
C GLU A 163 -19.16 4.32 7.21
N SER A 164 -18.86 5.49 7.76
CA SER A 164 -19.78 6.64 7.76
C SER A 164 -20.10 7.15 6.36
N SER A 165 -19.13 7.14 5.43
CA SER A 165 -19.29 7.57 4.04
C SER A 165 -20.15 6.59 3.23
N LEU A 166 -19.97 5.27 3.42
CA LEU A 166 -20.74 4.26 2.70
C LEU A 166 -22.08 3.89 3.36
N GLY A 167 -22.24 4.14 4.66
CA GLY A 167 -23.43 3.76 5.43
C GLY A 167 -23.63 2.24 5.58
N ILE A 168 -22.59 1.43 5.33
CA ILE A 168 -22.63 -0.03 5.47
C ILE A 168 -22.05 -0.42 6.83
N GLU A 169 -22.92 -0.88 7.73
CA GLU A 169 -22.52 -1.35 9.06
C GLU A 169 -21.54 -2.54 8.98
N GLY A 170 -20.52 -2.52 9.82
CA GLY A 170 -19.55 -3.60 9.96
C GLY A 170 -18.25 -3.38 9.17
N ILE A 171 -18.16 -2.32 8.36
CA ILE A 171 -16.91 -1.91 7.71
C ILE A 171 -15.84 -1.65 8.75
N PHE A 172 -16.13 -0.84 9.78
CA PHE A 172 -15.15 -0.46 10.78
C PHE A 172 -14.59 -1.69 11.51
N THR A 173 -15.51 -2.53 12.01
CA THR A 173 -15.19 -3.78 12.71
C THR A 173 -14.36 -4.70 11.83
N THR A 174 -14.76 -4.88 10.57
CA THR A 174 -14.05 -5.72 9.60
C THR A 174 -12.64 -5.22 9.32
N CYS A 175 -12.48 -3.92 9.11
CA CYS A 175 -11.18 -3.29 8.86
C CYS A 175 -10.24 -3.45 10.05
N ILE A 176 -10.70 -3.10 11.25
CA ILE A 176 -9.87 -3.13 12.46
C ILE A 176 -9.52 -4.57 12.84
N LEU A 177 -10.49 -5.48 12.87
CA LEU A 177 -10.21 -6.88 13.22
C LEU A 177 -9.38 -7.57 12.13
N GLY A 178 -9.57 -7.24 10.85
CA GLY A 178 -8.73 -7.72 9.76
C GLY A 178 -7.28 -7.26 9.93
N TYR A 179 -7.06 -5.98 10.20
CA TYR A 179 -5.74 -5.41 10.47
C TYR A 179 -5.09 -6.05 11.71
N ILE A 180 -5.82 -6.15 12.82
CA ILE A 180 -5.34 -6.77 14.07
C ILE A 180 -5.01 -8.24 13.85
N SER A 181 -5.80 -8.98 13.06
CA SER A 181 -5.52 -10.38 12.76
C SER A 181 -4.16 -10.57 12.08
N HIS A 182 -3.74 -9.61 11.24
CA HIS A 182 -2.39 -9.60 10.65
C HIS A 182 -1.33 -9.44 11.73
N LEU A 183 -1.47 -8.44 12.61
CA LEU A 183 -0.49 -8.16 13.66
C LEU A 183 -0.36 -9.35 14.61
N ILE A 184 -1.47 -9.95 15.04
CA ILE A 184 -1.49 -11.15 15.89
C ILE A 184 -0.79 -12.32 15.20
N ALA A 185 -1.11 -12.56 13.92
CA ALA A 185 -0.47 -13.60 13.12
C ALA A 185 1.05 -13.40 12.96
N ASP A 186 1.51 -12.17 13.15
CA ASP A 186 2.91 -11.78 13.07
C ASP A 186 3.63 -11.65 14.43
N MET A 187 2.97 -11.94 15.56
CA MET A 187 3.62 -11.93 16.89
C MET A 187 4.57 -13.12 17.08
N LYS A 188 5.63 -12.94 17.88
CA LYS A 188 6.67 -13.97 18.12
C LYS A 188 6.19 -15.18 18.90
N PHE A 189 5.12 -15.04 19.68
CA PHE A 189 4.61 -16.17 20.46
C PHE A 189 4.07 -17.30 19.57
N LEU A 190 3.78 -17.01 18.29
CA LEU A 190 3.41 -18.03 17.32
C LEU A 190 4.68 -18.72 16.78
N PRO A 191 4.72 -20.07 16.76
CA PRO A 191 5.93 -20.84 16.42
C PRO A 191 6.43 -20.61 14.99
N PHE A 192 5.60 -20.03 14.12
CA PHE A 192 5.89 -19.80 12.72
C PHE A 192 6.53 -18.43 12.42
N ASN A 193 6.68 -17.53 13.42
CA ASN A 193 7.29 -16.21 13.20
C ASN A 193 8.44 -15.90 14.15
N ARG A 194 9.61 -15.60 13.58
CA ARG A 194 10.82 -15.23 14.33
C ARG A 194 11.02 -13.71 14.48
N ARG A 195 10.33 -12.89 13.67
CA ARG A 195 10.63 -11.45 13.52
C ARG A 195 9.71 -10.50 14.29
N GLY A 196 8.61 -10.98 14.90
CA GLY A 196 7.78 -10.23 15.83
C GLY A 196 7.18 -8.92 15.33
N VAL A 197 6.46 -8.27 16.24
CA VAL A 197 5.84 -6.95 16.03
C VAL A 197 6.24 -5.97 17.13
N LYS A 198 6.57 -4.72 16.77
CA LYS A 198 6.96 -3.65 17.70
C LYS A 198 5.79 -2.71 17.96
N LEU A 199 4.81 -3.19 18.72
CA LEU A 199 3.51 -2.52 18.91
C LEU A 199 3.59 -1.08 19.43
N PHE A 200 4.63 -0.75 20.19
CA PHE A 200 4.78 0.53 20.89
C PHE A 200 5.71 1.53 20.18
N LEU A 201 6.12 1.29 18.94
CA LEU A 201 6.82 2.31 18.15
C LEU A 201 5.94 3.56 17.95
N PRO A 202 6.52 4.77 17.93
CA PRO A 202 7.96 5.08 18.01
C PRO A 202 8.53 5.16 19.44
N PHE A 203 7.74 4.93 20.48
CA PHE A 203 8.13 5.14 21.88
C PHE A 203 8.96 4.00 22.46
N PHE A 204 8.66 2.75 22.10
CA PHE A 204 9.38 1.57 22.58
C PHE A 204 9.59 0.54 21.46
N SER A 205 10.80 -0.04 21.40
CA SER A 205 11.21 -0.97 20.34
C SER A 205 11.13 -2.45 20.73
N LYS A 206 10.44 -2.79 21.82
CA LYS A 206 10.28 -4.19 22.28
C LYS A 206 9.45 -4.98 21.29
N GLU A 207 9.91 -6.18 20.96
CA GLU A 207 9.24 -7.10 20.04
C GLU A 207 8.32 -8.04 20.82
N PHE A 208 7.12 -8.26 20.28
CA PHE A 208 6.10 -9.16 20.80
C PHE A 208 5.75 -10.23 19.77
#